data_AF-A0A4Y3FW66-F1
#
_entry.id   AF-A0A4Y3FW66-F1
#
_cell.length_a   1.000
_cell.length_b   1.000
_cell.length_c   1.000
_cell.angle_alpha   90.00
_cell.angle_beta   90.00
_cell.angle_gamma   90.00
#
_symmetry.space_group_name_H-M   'P 1'
#
loop_
_entity.id
_entity.type
_entity.pdbx_description
1 polymer ?
#
loop_
_entity_poly.entity_id
_entity_poly.type
_entity_poly.pdbx_seq_one_letter_code
_entity_poly.pdbx_strand_id
1 'polypeptide(L)'
;MKGYDPQIVEAAMHQMSPPEWVKGTARETGLVKRERKINPVVMLWVLTLSFGVRLQRTLASLKHNYEKASKTNLSDSSWYERFTPELVAFLKQCVVHGIENITEQPGRKLQPKLSQFKDLLIQDSTIVRLHKTLTNKWPASRARTVAAGVKVSMLVSAVADGPKRVSLHSERTNEVKTLCICP
;
A
#
# COMPACT_ATOMS: atom_id res chain seq x y z
N MET A 1 -1.02 -24.65 -6.94
CA MET A 1 -1.25 -23.75 -5.79
C MET A 1 -2.72 -23.79 -5.47
N LYS A 2 -3.12 -24.19 -4.25
CA LYS A 2 -4.53 -24.09 -3.82
C LYS A 2 -4.95 -22.63 -3.96
N GLY A 3 -6.06 -22.38 -4.66
CA GLY A 3 -6.63 -21.03 -4.76
C GLY A 3 -6.89 -20.51 -3.35
N TYR A 4 -6.41 -19.30 -3.08
CA TYR A 4 -6.64 -18.62 -1.82
C TYR A 4 -8.14 -18.35 -1.66
N ASP A 5 -8.72 -18.61 -0.48
CA ASP A 5 -10.13 -18.31 -0.20
C ASP A 5 -10.31 -16.78 -0.08
N PRO A 6 -11.05 -16.14 -1.01
CA PRO A 6 -11.23 -14.68 -1.02
C PRO A 6 -11.75 -14.13 0.32
N GLN A 7 -12.54 -14.91 1.05
CA GLN A 7 -13.11 -14.52 2.34
C GLN A 7 -12.03 -14.31 3.41
N ILE A 8 -10.89 -15.00 3.30
CA ILE A 8 -9.77 -14.86 4.26
C ILE A 8 -9.04 -13.53 4.05
N VAL A 9 -8.86 -13.06 2.80
CA VAL A 9 -8.20 -11.76 2.52
C VAL A 9 -9.13 -10.67 3.02
N GLU A 10 -10.41 -10.76 2.67
CA GLU A 10 -11.41 -9.79 3.08
C GLU A 10 -11.52 -9.70 4.60
N ALA A 11 -11.59 -10.84 5.30
CA ALA A 11 -11.63 -10.89 6.76
C ALA A 11 -10.34 -10.32 7.40
N ALA A 12 -9.17 -10.72 6.93
CA ALA A 12 -7.89 -10.22 7.46
C ALA A 12 -7.74 -8.72 7.23
N MET A 13 -8.16 -8.22 6.06
CA MET A 13 -8.12 -6.80 5.76
C MET A 13 -9.13 -6.00 6.60
N HIS A 14 -10.35 -6.52 6.81
CA HIS A 14 -11.32 -5.90 7.71
C HIS A 14 -10.86 -5.89 9.17
N GLN A 15 -10.10 -6.90 9.59
CA GLN A 15 -9.49 -6.94 10.92
C GLN A 15 -8.38 -5.88 11.04
N MET A 16 -7.49 -5.77 10.05
CA MET A 16 -6.40 -4.78 10.04
C MET A 16 -6.87 -3.34 9.79
N SER A 17 -8.05 -3.13 9.23
CA SER A 17 -8.58 -1.80 8.93
C SER A 17 -10.09 -1.76 9.17
N PRO A 18 -10.51 -1.70 10.45
CA PRO A 18 -11.92 -1.64 10.81
C PRO A 18 -12.61 -0.45 10.13
N PRO A 19 -13.84 -0.61 9.60
CA PRO A 19 -14.53 0.46 8.86
C PRO A 19 -14.62 1.80 9.60
N GLU A 20 -14.84 1.76 10.92
CA GLU A 20 -14.93 2.96 11.74
C GLU A 20 -13.60 3.68 11.88
N TRP A 21 -12.50 2.94 12.03
CA TRP A 21 -11.15 3.51 12.02
C TRP A 21 -10.88 4.19 10.67
N VAL A 22 -11.17 3.51 9.56
CA VAL A 22 -10.96 4.04 8.20
C VAL A 22 -11.75 5.34 7.97
N LYS A 23 -13.01 5.39 8.42
CA LYS A 23 -13.83 6.61 8.35
C LYS A 23 -13.26 7.74 9.21
N GLY A 24 -12.79 7.43 10.42
CA GLY A 24 -12.13 8.38 11.31
C GLY A 24 -10.91 9.01 10.65
N THR A 25 -9.98 8.17 10.17
CA THR A 25 -8.77 8.58 9.46
C THR A 25 -9.09 9.42 8.23
N ALA A 26 -10.13 9.07 7.46
CA ALA A 26 -10.54 9.84 6.29
C ALA A 26 -11.06 11.25 6.63
N ARG A 27 -11.65 11.44 7.82
CA ARG A 27 -12.07 12.75 8.32
C ARG A 27 -10.85 13.55 8.80
N GLU A 28 -9.96 12.92 9.55
CA GLU A 28 -8.74 13.54 10.08
C GLU A 28 -7.80 14.05 8.99
N THR A 29 -7.62 13.28 7.92
CA THR A 29 -6.77 13.69 6.78
C THR A 29 -7.47 14.67 5.84
N GLY A 30 -8.77 14.93 6.03
CA GLY A 30 -9.56 15.81 5.19
C GLY A 30 -10.01 15.20 3.86
N LEU A 31 -9.77 13.90 3.62
CA LEU A 31 -10.28 13.19 2.44
C LEU A 31 -11.81 13.27 2.37
N VAL A 32 -12.47 13.13 3.52
CA VAL A 32 -13.93 13.25 3.65
C VAL A 32 -14.28 14.34 4.65
N LYS A 33 -14.68 15.52 4.14
CA LYS A 33 -15.24 16.60 4.97
C LYS A 33 -16.74 16.44 5.21
N ARG A 34 -17.45 15.87 4.22
CA ARG A 34 -18.86 15.49 4.30
C ARG A 34 -19.06 14.18 3.57
N GLU A 35 -19.64 13.22 4.26
CA GLU A 35 -19.96 11.92 3.69
C GLU A 35 -21.19 12.06 2.77
N ARG A 36 -20.97 11.93 1.46
CA ARG A 36 -22.01 11.94 0.42
C ARG A 36 -21.94 10.63 -0.37
N LYS A 37 -21.59 10.69 -1.65
CA LYS A 37 -21.46 9.53 -2.54
C LYS A 37 -20.10 8.83 -2.47
N ILE A 38 -19.11 9.47 -1.83
CA ILE A 38 -17.77 8.91 -1.63
C ILE A 38 -17.69 8.32 -0.22
N ASN A 39 -17.64 7.00 -0.15
CA ASN A 39 -17.40 6.25 1.06
C ASN A 39 -15.90 5.90 1.14
N PRO A 40 -15.19 6.32 2.19
CA PRO A 40 -13.74 6.14 2.29
C PRO A 40 -13.32 4.66 2.41
N VAL A 41 -14.17 3.81 2.99
CA VAL A 41 -13.92 2.37 3.13
C VAL A 41 -13.95 1.71 1.75
N VAL A 42 -15.00 1.95 0.97
CA VAL A 42 -15.11 1.43 -0.40
C VAL A 42 -13.99 1.99 -1.28
N MET A 43 -13.66 3.27 -1.13
CA MET A 43 -12.57 3.89 -1.88
C MET A 43 -11.22 3.23 -1.58
N LEU A 44 -10.91 2.97 -0.29
CA LEU A 44 -9.71 2.24 0.10
C LEU A 44 -9.66 0.87 -0.59
N TRP A 45 -10.74 0.08 -0.47
CA TRP A 45 -10.79 -1.27 -1.05
C TRP A 45 -10.64 -1.29 -2.56
N VAL A 46 -11.33 -0.39 -3.25
CA VAL A 46 -11.24 -0.30 -4.71
C VAL A 46 -9.82 0.05 -5.12
N LEU A 47 -9.18 1.00 -4.43
CA LEU A 47 -7.81 1.39 -4.74
C LEU A 47 -6.83 0.26 -4.42
N THR A 48 -6.99 -0.50 -3.34
CA THR A 48 -6.05 -1.57 -2.95
C THR A 48 -6.26 -2.89 -3.69
N LEU A 49 -7.49 -3.26 -4.01
CA LEU A 49 -7.83 -4.58 -4.58
C LEU A 49 -8.02 -4.55 -6.09
N SER A 50 -8.21 -3.38 -6.71
CA SER A 50 -8.26 -3.29 -8.17
C SER A 50 -6.89 -3.51 -8.84
N PHE A 51 -5.82 -3.73 -8.06
CA PHE A 51 -4.52 -4.19 -8.53
C PHE A 51 -4.55 -5.69 -8.88
N GLY A 52 -5.39 -6.08 -9.85
CA GLY A 52 -5.48 -7.46 -10.33
C GLY A 52 -4.49 -7.80 -11.45
N VAL A 53 -4.40 -9.09 -11.78
CA VAL A 53 -3.55 -9.68 -12.85
C VAL A 53 -3.79 -9.05 -14.23
N ARG A 54 -4.96 -8.41 -14.43
CA ARG A 54 -5.26 -7.59 -15.60
C ARG A 54 -4.92 -6.14 -15.27
N LEU A 55 -3.91 -5.59 -15.94
CA LEU A 55 -3.41 -4.21 -15.86
C LEU A 55 -4.46 -3.12 -16.20
N GLN A 56 -5.68 -3.14 -15.67
CA GLN A 56 -6.58 -2.02 -15.82
C GLN A 56 -6.20 -0.92 -14.83
N ARG A 57 -5.44 0.06 -15.35
CA ARG A 57 -4.81 1.16 -14.59
C ARG A 57 -5.50 2.52 -14.80
N THR A 58 -6.64 2.55 -15.50
CA THR A 58 -7.28 3.82 -15.81
C THR A 58 -8.15 4.28 -14.65
N LEU A 59 -8.18 5.59 -14.41
CA LEU A 59 -9.07 6.19 -13.42
C LEU A 59 -10.54 5.87 -13.70
N ALA A 60 -10.92 5.75 -14.98
CA ALA A 60 -12.25 5.32 -15.40
C ALA A 60 -12.59 3.88 -14.98
N SER A 61 -11.64 2.94 -15.09
CA SER A 61 -11.85 1.55 -14.64
C SER A 61 -12.00 1.49 -13.11
N LEU A 62 -11.15 2.24 -12.38
CA LEU A 62 -11.27 2.34 -10.92
C LEU A 62 -12.62 2.96 -10.51
N LYS A 63 -13.10 3.98 -11.22
CA LYS A 63 -14.43 4.54 -11.03
C LYS A 63 -15.50 3.48 -11.21
N HIS A 64 -15.46 2.71 -12.30
CA HIS A 64 -16.45 1.66 -12.56
C HIS A 64 -16.46 0.59 -11.46
N ASN A 65 -15.28 0.16 -10.98
CA ASN A 65 -15.18 -0.76 -9.85
C ASN A 65 -15.76 -0.16 -8.57
N TYR A 66 -15.54 1.14 -8.33
CA TYR A 66 -16.14 1.85 -7.21
C TYR A 66 -17.67 1.90 -7.31
N GLU A 67 -18.23 2.26 -8.46
CA GLU A 67 -19.68 2.34 -8.66
C GLU A 67 -20.34 0.96 -8.45
N LYS A 68 -19.69 -0.10 -8.93
CA LYS A 68 -20.14 -1.49 -8.71
C LYS A 68 -20.10 -1.88 -7.24
N ALA A 69 -19.02 -1.57 -6.53
CA ALA A 69 -18.86 -1.92 -5.11
C ALA A 69 -19.77 -1.10 -4.19
N SER A 70 -19.94 0.20 -4.48
CA SER A 70 -20.76 1.13 -3.69
C SER A 70 -22.25 1.15 -4.08
N LYS A 71 -22.62 0.47 -5.18
CA LYS A 71 -23.96 0.53 -5.80
C LYS A 71 -24.44 1.98 -6.04
N THR A 72 -23.50 2.89 -6.27
CA THR A 72 -23.75 4.33 -6.38
C THR A 72 -23.08 4.89 -7.62
N ASN A 73 -23.84 5.56 -8.47
CA ASN A 73 -23.30 6.22 -9.66
C ASN A 73 -22.69 7.59 -9.33
N LEU A 74 -21.51 7.85 -9.91
CA LEU A 74 -20.73 9.07 -9.74
C LEU A 74 -20.64 9.85 -11.05
N SER A 75 -20.64 11.18 -10.95
CA SER A 75 -20.12 11.99 -12.05
C SER A 75 -18.61 11.76 -12.18
N ASP A 76 -18.04 12.05 -13.35
CA ASP A 76 -16.59 11.98 -13.53
C ASP A 76 -15.86 12.92 -12.56
N SER A 77 -16.28 14.19 -12.48
CA SER A 77 -15.71 15.16 -11.54
C SER A 77 -15.67 14.64 -10.09
N SER A 78 -16.75 13.98 -9.64
CA SER A 78 -16.83 13.42 -8.28
C SER A 78 -15.77 12.37 -7.98
N TRP A 79 -15.23 11.71 -9.00
CA TRP A 79 -14.16 10.71 -8.87
C TRP A 79 -12.78 11.32 -9.10
N TYR A 80 -12.58 12.00 -10.24
CA TYR A 80 -11.26 12.51 -10.64
C TYR A 80 -10.73 13.57 -9.66
N GLU A 81 -11.60 14.39 -9.07
CA GLU A 81 -11.20 15.43 -8.10
C GLU A 81 -10.90 14.89 -6.69
N ARG A 82 -10.97 13.57 -6.48
CA ARG A 82 -10.60 12.94 -5.20
C ARG A 82 -9.14 12.54 -5.12
N PHE A 83 -8.39 12.65 -6.21
CA PHE A 83 -6.96 12.36 -6.24
C PHE A 83 -6.14 13.55 -5.77
N THR A 84 -6.27 13.87 -4.48
CA THR A 84 -5.70 15.06 -3.85
C THR A 84 -4.58 14.70 -2.85
N PRO A 85 -3.81 15.68 -2.35
CA PRO A 85 -2.83 15.44 -1.27
C PRO A 85 -3.44 14.80 -0.01
N GLU A 86 -4.70 15.09 0.31
CA GLU A 86 -5.45 14.49 1.43
C GLU A 86 -5.66 12.99 1.23
N LEU A 87 -5.95 12.54 -0.01
CA LEU A 87 -5.99 11.12 -0.33
C LEU A 87 -4.64 10.45 -0.09
N VAL A 88 -3.54 11.12 -0.46
CA VAL A 88 -2.19 10.60 -0.22
C VAL A 88 -1.90 10.50 1.28
N ALA A 89 -2.29 11.49 2.08
CA ALA A 89 -2.15 11.46 3.53
C ALA A 89 -2.97 10.31 4.13
N PHE A 90 -4.22 10.14 3.69
CA PHE A 90 -5.08 9.03 4.10
C PHE A 90 -4.43 7.66 3.82
N LEU A 91 -4.00 7.43 2.58
CA LEU A 91 -3.39 6.15 2.20
C LEU A 91 -2.10 5.87 2.97
N LYS A 92 -1.29 6.90 3.27
CA LYS A 92 -0.09 6.75 4.13
C LYS A 92 -0.48 6.28 5.53
N GLN A 93 -1.50 6.87 6.14
CA GLN A 93 -1.98 6.45 7.46
C GLN A 93 -2.49 5.00 7.45
N CYS A 94 -3.24 4.59 6.41
CA CYS A 94 -3.65 3.20 6.25
C CYS A 94 -2.47 2.22 6.18
N VAL A 95 -1.39 2.58 5.47
CA VAL A 95 -0.18 1.74 5.39
C VAL A 95 0.54 1.66 6.73
N VAL A 96 0.70 2.78 7.44
CA VAL A 96 1.32 2.80 8.78
C VAL A 96 0.52 1.93 9.74
N HIS A 97 -0.79 2.10 9.78
CA HIS A 97 -1.67 1.29 10.62
C HIS A 97 -1.62 -0.21 10.27
N GLY A 98 -1.56 -0.56 8.98
CA GLY A 98 -1.39 -1.95 8.55
C GLY A 98 -0.07 -2.55 9.03
N ILE A 99 1.03 -1.78 8.98
CA ILE A 99 2.33 -2.20 9.50
C ILE A 99 2.26 -2.42 11.02
N GLU A 100 1.65 -1.50 11.77
CA GLU A 100 1.49 -1.59 13.22
C GLU A 100 0.72 -2.85 13.63
N ASN A 101 -0.43 -3.12 13.00
CA ASN A 101 -1.22 -4.33 13.25
C ASN A 101 -0.44 -5.63 12.99
N ILE A 102 0.42 -5.66 11.96
CA ILE A 102 1.26 -6.84 11.69
C ILE A 102 2.28 -7.03 12.82
N THR A 103 2.84 -5.94 13.35
CA THR A 103 3.84 -6.00 14.42
C THR A 103 3.30 -6.36 15.81
N GLU A 104 1.99 -6.31 16.02
CA GLU A 104 1.34 -6.70 17.29
C GLU A 104 1.30 -8.22 17.51
N GLN A 105 1.54 -9.03 16.47
CA GLN A 105 1.56 -10.49 16.61
C GLN A 105 2.82 -10.96 17.37
N PRO A 106 2.68 -11.94 18.29
CA PRO A 106 3.82 -12.41 19.08
C PRO A 106 4.89 -12.99 18.18
N GLY A 107 6.12 -12.50 18.39
CA GLY A 107 7.24 -12.85 17.53
C GLY A 107 7.59 -14.35 17.54
N ARG A 108 8.04 -14.85 16.39
CA ARG A 108 8.63 -16.17 16.23
C ARG A 108 9.91 -16.29 17.07
N LYS A 109 10.05 -17.44 17.73
CA LYS A 109 11.32 -17.80 18.38
C LYS A 109 12.32 -18.26 17.31
N LEU A 110 13.50 -17.66 17.31
CA LEU A 110 14.60 -18.13 16.48
C LEU A 110 15.00 -19.54 16.89
N GLN A 111 15.41 -20.35 15.91
CA GLN A 111 15.96 -21.68 16.19
C GLN A 111 17.22 -21.57 17.07
N PRO A 112 17.58 -22.61 17.85
CA PRO A 112 18.73 -22.55 18.74
C PRO A 112 20.04 -22.10 18.08
N LYS A 113 20.26 -22.44 16.80
CA LYS A 113 21.44 -22.02 16.01
C LYS A 113 21.54 -20.50 15.79
N LEU A 114 20.42 -19.80 15.83
CA LEU A 114 20.30 -18.36 15.58
C LEU A 114 19.95 -17.59 16.86
N SER A 115 19.91 -18.28 18.02
CA SER A 115 19.53 -17.70 19.32
C SER A 115 20.51 -16.64 19.83
N GLN A 116 21.74 -16.62 19.32
CA GLN A 116 22.74 -15.59 19.60
C GLN A 116 22.40 -14.23 18.96
N PHE A 117 21.53 -14.18 17.94
CA PHE A 117 21.10 -12.94 17.31
C PHE A 117 19.84 -12.42 17.98
N LYS A 118 19.83 -11.11 18.28
CA LYS A 118 18.62 -10.43 18.80
C LYS A 118 17.46 -10.49 17.82
N ASP A 119 17.76 -10.35 16.53
CA ASP A 119 16.79 -10.40 15.43
C ASP A 119 17.52 -10.77 14.13
N LEU A 120 16.78 -11.28 13.15
CA LEU A 120 17.26 -11.48 11.78
C LEU A 120 16.45 -10.58 10.86
N LEU A 121 17.15 -9.63 10.23
CA LEU A 121 16.54 -8.66 9.35
C LEU A 121 16.74 -9.10 7.90
N ILE A 122 15.64 -9.24 7.17
CA ILE A 122 15.60 -9.62 5.76
C ILE A 122 15.31 -8.35 4.96
N GLN A 123 16.23 -7.97 4.10
CA GLN A 123 16.00 -6.88 3.15
C GLN A 123 15.47 -7.46 1.85
N ASP A 124 14.35 -6.93 1.38
CA ASP A 124 13.84 -7.20 0.04
C ASP A 124 13.38 -5.89 -0.61
N SER A 125 13.43 -5.85 -1.94
CA SER A 125 13.07 -4.67 -2.72
C SER A 125 12.31 -5.08 -3.97
N THR A 126 11.13 -4.47 -4.17
CA THR A 126 10.31 -4.66 -5.38
C THR A 126 10.25 -3.38 -6.19
N ILE A 127 10.35 -3.49 -7.52
CA ILE A 127 10.21 -2.35 -8.44
C ILE A 127 8.77 -2.29 -8.96
N VAL A 128 8.11 -1.16 -8.74
CA VAL A 128 6.79 -0.85 -9.31
C VAL A 128 6.94 0.16 -10.43
N ARG A 129 6.43 -0.19 -11.62
CA ARG A 129 6.46 0.68 -12.80
C ARG A 129 5.41 1.78 -12.68
N LEU A 130 5.82 3.02 -12.92
CA LEU A 130 4.98 4.21 -12.83
C LEU A 130 4.76 4.83 -14.22
N HIS A 131 3.81 5.75 -14.30
CA HIS A 131 3.56 6.53 -15.52
C HIS A 131 4.76 7.45 -15.84
N LYS A 132 5.08 7.62 -17.13
CA LYS A 132 6.26 8.37 -17.62
C LYS A 132 6.33 9.81 -17.13
N THR A 133 5.20 10.44 -16.79
CA THR A 133 5.16 11.81 -16.24
C THR A 133 5.87 11.93 -14.90
N LEU A 134 6.07 10.82 -14.18
CA LEU A 134 6.75 10.78 -12.89
C LEU A 134 8.26 10.55 -13.01
N THR A 135 8.83 10.52 -14.23
CA THR A 135 10.25 10.19 -14.44
C THR A 135 11.19 11.15 -13.72
N ASN A 136 10.84 12.45 -13.64
CA ASN A 136 11.65 13.44 -12.94
C ASN A 136 11.79 13.14 -11.43
N LYS A 137 10.75 12.57 -10.83
CA LYS A 137 10.73 12.22 -9.39
C LYS A 137 11.24 10.79 -9.13
N TRP A 138 10.92 9.87 -10.03
CA TRP A 138 11.19 8.44 -9.87
C TRP A 138 11.91 7.88 -11.11
N PRO A 139 13.17 8.26 -11.37
CA PRO A 139 13.87 7.82 -12.56
C PRO A 139 14.11 6.30 -12.56
N ALA A 140 13.90 5.67 -13.72
CA ALA A 140 14.19 4.25 -13.93
C ALA A 140 15.72 3.99 -14.08
N SER A 141 16.16 2.77 -13.80
CA SER A 141 17.58 2.39 -13.85
C SER A 141 18.07 2.13 -15.29
N ARG A 142 17.24 1.46 -16.10
CA ARG A 142 17.47 1.19 -17.52
C ARG A 142 16.15 1.30 -18.25
N ALA A 143 16.02 2.30 -19.12
CA ALA A 143 14.89 2.35 -20.01
C ALA A 143 15.32 2.95 -21.35
N ARG A 144 15.14 2.16 -22.42
CA ARG A 144 15.33 2.60 -23.82
C ARG A 144 14.29 3.67 -24.22
N THR A 145 13.21 3.74 -23.46
CA THR A 145 12.11 4.71 -23.51
C THR A 145 12.01 5.43 -22.16
N VAL A 146 11.60 6.70 -22.14
CA VAL A 146 11.41 7.47 -20.88
C VAL A 146 10.42 6.73 -19.96
N ALA A 147 10.91 6.16 -18.87
CA ALA A 147 10.13 5.38 -17.92
C ALA A 147 10.39 5.82 -16.47
N ALA A 148 9.35 5.72 -15.66
CA ALA A 148 9.41 5.97 -14.22
C ALA A 148 9.27 4.66 -13.44
N GLY A 149 10.02 4.53 -12.35
CA GLY A 149 10.02 3.34 -11.51
C GLY A 149 10.30 3.71 -10.05
N VAL A 150 9.44 3.24 -9.15
CA VAL A 150 9.67 3.32 -7.71
C VAL A 150 10.13 1.97 -7.21
N LYS A 151 11.18 1.99 -6.40
CA LYS A 151 11.66 0.85 -5.64
C LYS A 151 11.05 0.93 -4.25
N VAL A 152 10.23 -0.04 -3.92
CA VAL A 152 9.69 -0.26 -2.58
C VAL A 152 10.69 -1.15 -1.86
N SER A 153 11.47 -0.59 -0.96
CA SER A 153 12.43 -1.34 -0.14
C SER A 153 11.83 -1.61 1.23
N MET A 154 11.91 -2.87 1.65
CA MET A 154 11.32 -3.38 2.88
C MET A 154 12.38 -4.10 3.69
N LEU A 155 12.41 -3.81 4.99
CA LEU A 155 13.18 -4.56 5.97
C LEU A 155 12.19 -5.34 6.82
N VAL A 156 12.31 -6.66 6.83
CA VAL A 156 11.41 -7.58 7.53
C VAL A 156 12.16 -8.21 8.70
N SER A 157 11.55 -8.22 9.88
CA SER A 157 12.07 -8.94 11.04
C SER A 157 11.56 -10.38 11.02
N ALA A 158 12.47 -11.35 11.06
CA ALA A 158 12.11 -12.75 11.17
C ALA A 158 11.54 -13.10 12.56
N VAL A 159 11.95 -12.34 13.59
CA VAL A 159 11.39 -12.49 14.93
C VAL A 159 9.99 -11.90 14.97
N ALA A 160 9.76 -10.67 14.52
CA ALA A 160 8.42 -10.07 14.54
C ALA A 160 7.49 -10.61 13.44
N ASP A 161 8.01 -11.41 12.50
CA ASP A 161 7.27 -11.91 11.33
C ASP A 161 6.59 -10.80 10.51
N GLY A 162 7.26 -9.65 10.40
CA GLY A 162 6.65 -8.44 9.85
C GLY A 162 7.63 -7.34 9.44
N PRO A 163 7.16 -6.32 8.69
CA PRO A 163 7.96 -5.16 8.33
C PRO A 163 8.46 -4.40 9.56
N LYS A 164 9.78 -4.22 9.63
CA LYS A 164 10.45 -3.23 10.49
C LYS A 164 10.47 -1.84 9.85
N ARG A 165 10.60 -1.78 8.51
CA ARG A 165 10.69 -0.51 7.77
C ARG A 165 10.25 -0.70 6.33
N VAL A 166 9.55 0.30 5.80
CA VAL A 166 9.23 0.43 4.38
C VAL A 166 9.71 1.79 3.92
N SER A 167 10.41 1.84 2.79
CA SER A 167 10.92 3.08 2.20
C SER A 167 10.76 3.08 0.69
N LEU A 168 10.52 4.27 0.14
CA LEU A 168 10.37 4.46 -1.30
C LEU A 168 11.60 5.15 -1.86
N HIS A 169 12.21 4.53 -2.86
CA HIS A 169 13.39 5.04 -3.55
C HIS A 169 13.11 5.11 -5.05
N SER A 170 13.87 5.93 -5.77
CA SER A 170 13.94 5.78 -7.23
C SER A 170 14.47 4.39 -7.56
N GLU A 171 13.95 3.76 -8.62
CA GLU A 171 14.47 2.49 -9.15
C GLU A 171 15.99 2.54 -9.38
N ARG A 172 16.51 3.69 -9.81
CA ARG A 172 17.94 3.92 -10.06
C ARG A 172 18.81 3.86 -8.80
N THR A 173 18.20 3.95 -7.61
CA THR A 173 18.91 3.89 -6.33
C THR A 173 19.48 2.49 -6.12
N ASN A 174 20.77 2.37 -5.86
CA ASN A 174 21.43 1.08 -5.58
C ASN A 174 20.86 0.47 -4.28
N GLU A 175 20.66 -0.86 -4.25
CA GLU A 175 20.15 -1.58 -3.06
C GLU A 175 21.00 -1.37 -1.80
N VAL A 176 22.31 -1.19 -1.94
CA VAL A 176 23.17 -0.91 -0.79
C VAL A 176 22.77 0.39 -0.08
N LYS A 177 22.19 1.34 -0.81
CA LYS A 177 21.72 2.63 -0.27
C LYS A 177 20.28 2.58 0.26
N THR A 178 19.57 1.47 0.08
CA THR A 178 18.19 1.32 0.59
C THR A 178 18.18 0.67 1.98
N LEU A 179 19.27 -0.01 2.37
CA LEU A 179 19.44 -0.60 3.69
C LEU A 179 19.76 0.48 4.73
N CYS A 180 18.91 0.59 5.75
CA CYS A 180 19.18 1.42 6.91
C CYS A 180 18.65 0.70 8.15
N ILE A 181 19.58 0.27 9.02
CA ILE A 181 19.33 -0.65 10.15
C ILE A 181 19.08 0.13 11.48
N CYS A 182 19.25 1.45 11.46
CA CYS A 182 19.09 2.34 12.61
C CYS A 182 18.12 3.50 12.29
N PRO A 183 17.64 4.25 13.30
CA PRO A 183 17.01 5.56 13.10
C PRO A 183 17.85 6.46 12.19
#